data_AF-A0A9P6KCW4-F1
#
_entry.id   AF-A0A9P6KCW4-F1
#
_cell.length_a   1.000
_cell.length_b   1.000
_cell.length_c   1.000
_cell.angle_alpha   90.00
_cell.angle_beta   90.00
_cell.angle_gamma   90.00
#
_symmetry.space_group_name_H-M   'P 1'
#
loop_
_entity.id
_entity.type
_entity.pdbx_description
1 polymer ?
#
loop_
_entity_poly.entity_id
_entity_poly.type
_entity_poly.pdbx_seq_one_letter_code
_entity_poly.pdbx_strand_id
1 'polypeptide(L)'
;MTVLKLAVQPSPPSSSQVPGHLSLPPPITSRNLTGAITASAALLRGLDGKLGIYFAFPDISVRTEGTYTLKFSFTILPIMHGQEMRPRQQTSSVQATVFSEHFTIYTAKRFPGMTGSTELSKILADQGLRIPLRKEPRVSGNSRRASDSSQNQSQSQHDVEMEDE
;
A
#
# COMPACT_ATOMS: atom_id res chain seq x y z
N MET A 1 35.62 -9.51 -10.61
CA MET A 1 36.20 -8.52 -11.52
C MET A 1 35.33 -8.49 -12.78
N THR A 2 34.39 -7.56 -12.86
CA THR A 2 33.45 -7.47 -13.98
C THR A 2 33.83 -6.27 -14.82
N VAL A 3 34.19 -6.56 -16.07
CA VAL A 3 34.71 -5.63 -17.07
C VAL A 3 33.61 -4.68 -17.58
N LEU A 4 33.88 -3.38 -17.51
CA LEU A 4 33.08 -2.34 -18.20
C LEU A 4 33.44 -2.36 -19.69
N LYS A 5 32.49 -2.76 -20.53
CA LYS A 5 32.60 -2.59 -21.99
C LYS A 5 32.10 -1.20 -22.35
N LEU A 6 33.04 -0.28 -22.57
CA LEU A 6 32.80 1.03 -23.15
C LEU A 6 32.45 0.84 -24.64
N ALA A 7 31.18 0.97 -24.99
CA ALA A 7 30.76 1.01 -26.39
C ALA A 7 30.90 2.46 -26.90
N VAL A 8 31.97 2.73 -27.65
CA VAL A 8 32.09 3.90 -28.50
C VAL A 8 31.14 3.71 -29.69
N GLN A 9 30.12 4.56 -29.81
CA GLN A 9 29.33 4.65 -31.05
C GLN A 9 30.12 5.40 -32.12
N PRO A 10 30.21 4.88 -33.36
CA PRO A 10 30.70 5.67 -34.48
C PRO A 10 29.61 6.66 -34.94
N SER A 11 29.99 7.92 -35.13
CA SER A 11 29.14 8.94 -35.75
C SER A 11 28.90 8.63 -37.23
N PRO A 12 27.66 8.72 -37.75
CA PRO A 12 27.40 8.58 -39.18
C PRO A 12 27.78 9.86 -39.96
N PRO A 13 28.16 9.74 -41.25
CA PRO A 13 28.55 10.87 -42.08
C PRO A 13 27.35 11.72 -42.50
N SER A 14 27.63 13.02 -42.68
CA SER A 14 26.69 14.05 -43.12
C SER A 14 26.15 13.83 -44.55
N SER A 15 24.93 14.34 -44.76
CA SER A 15 24.26 14.73 -46.02
C SER A 15 23.41 13.70 -46.78
N SER A 16 22.09 13.82 -46.65
CA SER A 16 21.16 14.21 -47.73
C SER A 16 19.73 14.31 -47.18
N GLN A 17 19.05 15.43 -47.46
CA GLN A 17 17.69 15.74 -47.02
C GLN A 17 16.67 14.80 -47.67
N VAL A 18 15.86 14.13 -46.85
CA VAL A 18 14.59 13.52 -47.25
C VAL A 18 13.45 14.31 -46.60
N PRO A 19 12.47 14.85 -47.37
CA PRO A 19 11.37 15.60 -46.81
C PRO A 19 10.28 14.65 -46.29
N GLY A 20 9.86 14.85 -45.03
CA GLY A 20 8.57 14.36 -44.54
C GLY A 20 8.58 13.02 -43.81
N HIS A 21 9.29 12.93 -42.67
CA HIS A 21 8.90 11.99 -41.62
C HIS A 21 8.52 12.82 -40.39
N LEU A 22 7.23 12.85 -40.04
CA LEU A 22 6.77 13.37 -38.76
C LEU A 22 7.39 12.50 -37.67
N SER A 23 8.56 12.91 -37.16
CA SER A 23 9.14 12.30 -35.98
C SER A 23 8.19 12.59 -34.82
N LEU A 24 7.34 11.62 -34.49
CA LEU A 24 6.57 11.67 -33.25
C LEU A 24 7.58 11.88 -32.11
N PRO A 25 7.32 12.83 -31.19
CA PRO A 25 8.17 12.98 -30.02
C PRO A 25 8.25 11.62 -29.30
N PRO A 26 9.43 11.26 -28.76
CA PRO A 26 9.61 9.98 -28.10
C PRO A 26 8.55 9.82 -27.00
N PRO A 27 7.96 8.61 -26.86
CA PRO A 27 6.90 8.40 -25.89
C PRO A 27 7.40 8.77 -24.50
N ILE A 28 6.64 9.63 -23.82
CA ILE A 28 6.93 10.06 -22.46
C ILE A 28 6.73 8.85 -21.54
N THR A 29 7.82 8.20 -21.16
CA THR A 29 7.77 7.10 -20.20
C THR A 29 7.65 7.68 -18.79
N SER A 30 6.58 7.30 -18.07
CA SER A 30 6.39 7.68 -16.67
C SER A 30 6.61 6.48 -15.77
N ARG A 31 7.12 6.73 -14.55
CA ARG A 31 7.32 5.67 -13.57
C ARG A 31 5.98 5.14 -13.09
N ASN A 32 5.82 3.82 -13.14
CA ASN A 32 4.58 3.15 -12.73
C ASN A 32 4.38 3.12 -11.20
N LEU A 33 5.44 2.87 -10.44
CA LEU A 33 5.44 2.89 -8.97
C LEU A 33 5.63 4.33 -8.47
N THR A 34 4.69 4.82 -7.66
CA THR A 34 4.67 6.19 -7.15
C THR A 34 4.31 6.26 -5.66
N GLY A 35 4.47 7.44 -5.05
CA GLY A 35 4.25 7.67 -3.63
C GLY A 35 5.54 7.60 -2.80
N ALA A 36 5.41 7.32 -1.52
CA ALA A 36 6.52 7.11 -0.58
C ALA A 36 7.13 5.71 -0.75
N ILE A 37 8.09 5.60 -1.67
CA ILE A 37 8.80 4.35 -1.99
C ILE A 37 10.01 4.03 -1.09
N THR A 38 10.25 4.86 -0.08
CA THR A 38 11.30 4.67 0.93
C THR A 38 10.70 4.75 2.32
N ALA A 39 11.22 3.96 3.25
CA ALA A 39 10.79 3.95 4.63
C ALA A 39 12.00 3.89 5.57
N SER A 40 11.90 4.59 6.69
CA SER A 40 12.87 4.51 7.77
C SER A 40 12.50 3.39 8.74
N ALA A 41 13.51 2.85 9.42
CA ALA A 41 13.34 1.86 10.46
C ALA A 41 12.59 2.45 11.66
N ALA A 42 11.57 1.74 12.16
CA ALA A 42 10.89 2.04 13.41
C ALA A 42 11.04 0.87 14.37
N LEU A 43 11.47 1.14 15.61
CA LEU A 43 11.55 0.15 16.68
C LEU A 43 10.20 0.08 17.39
N LEU A 44 9.45 -1.00 17.19
CA LEU A 44 8.08 -1.15 17.69
C LEU A 44 7.86 -2.57 18.22
N ARG A 45 6.77 -2.78 18.97
CA ARG A 45 6.33 -4.09 19.44
C ARG A 45 5.36 -4.73 18.44
N GLY A 46 5.60 -6.00 18.12
CA GLY A 46 4.74 -6.80 17.26
C GLY A 46 3.52 -7.38 17.97
N LEU A 47 2.80 -8.26 17.26
CA LEU A 47 1.65 -9.01 17.79
C LEU A 47 2.01 -9.90 18.98
N ASP A 48 3.26 -10.37 19.05
CA ASP A 48 3.78 -11.19 20.14
C ASP A 48 4.30 -10.35 21.33
N GLY A 49 4.15 -9.02 21.28
CA GLY A 49 4.64 -8.08 22.28
C GLY A 49 6.16 -7.86 22.25
N LYS A 50 6.90 -8.53 21.36
CA LYS A 50 8.36 -8.41 21.27
C LYS A 50 8.76 -7.22 20.42
N LEU A 51 9.89 -6.61 20.78
CA LEU A 51 10.47 -5.53 20.00
C LEU A 51 11.04 -6.05 18.69
N GLY A 52 10.75 -5.33 17.61
CA GLY A 52 11.25 -5.59 16.27
C GLY A 52 11.47 -4.29 15.50
N ILE A 53 12.22 -4.39 14.41
CA ILE A 53 12.45 -3.29 13.47
C ILE A 53 11.44 -3.43 12.34
N TYR A 54 10.58 -2.43 12.17
CA TYR A 54 9.53 -2.39 11.17
C TYR A 54 9.79 -1.28 10.15
N PHE A 55 9.46 -1.58 8.90
CA PHE A 55 9.45 -0.63 7.79
C PHE A 55 8.04 -0.64 7.21
N ALA A 56 7.37 0.50 7.19
CA ALA A 56 6.02 0.62 6.64
C ALA A 56 6.00 1.55 5.44
N PHE A 57 5.20 1.15 4.45
CA PHE A 57 5.01 1.89 3.20
C PHE A 57 3.51 2.20 3.01
N PRO A 58 2.95 3.12 3.79
CA PRO A 58 1.51 3.39 3.79
C PRO A 58 1.00 4.10 2.53
N ASP A 59 1.92 4.66 1.73
CA ASP A 59 1.62 5.49 0.56
C ASP A 59 2.38 4.98 -0.67
N ILE A 60 2.04 3.78 -1.13
CA ILE A 60 2.52 3.24 -2.41
C ILE A 60 1.33 3.13 -3.36
N SER A 61 1.53 3.56 -4.60
CA SER A 61 0.56 3.42 -5.69
C SER A 61 1.22 2.89 -6.97
N VAL A 62 0.45 2.16 -7.76
CA VAL A 62 0.84 1.65 -9.08
C VAL A 62 -0.19 2.15 -10.09
N ARG A 63 0.27 2.73 -11.21
CA ARG A 63 -0.59 3.43 -12.18
C ARG A 63 -1.30 2.49 -13.14
N THR A 64 -0.64 1.42 -13.55
CA THR A 64 -1.15 0.51 -14.57
C THR A 64 -1.66 -0.78 -13.93
N GLU A 65 -2.77 -1.29 -14.47
CA GLU A 65 -3.29 -2.60 -14.08
C GLU A 65 -2.32 -3.73 -14.41
N GLY A 66 -2.41 -4.82 -13.65
CA GLY A 66 -1.56 -5.99 -13.83
C GLY A 66 -1.25 -6.70 -12.51
N THR A 67 -0.49 -7.78 -12.60
CA THR A 67 0.02 -8.51 -11.44
C THR A 67 1.47 -8.15 -11.22
N TYR A 68 1.80 -7.75 -9.99
CA TYR A 68 3.11 -7.25 -9.63
C TYR A 68 3.63 -7.91 -8.36
N THR A 69 4.94 -7.75 -8.17
CA THR A 69 5.65 -8.07 -6.94
C THR A 69 6.50 -6.87 -6.54
N LEU A 70 6.48 -6.50 -5.27
CA LEU A 70 7.37 -5.46 -4.75
C LEU A 70 8.71 -6.07 -4.37
N LYS A 71 9.80 -5.42 -4.81
CA LYS A 71 11.15 -5.72 -4.34
C LYS A 71 11.55 -4.71 -3.29
N PHE A 72 11.75 -5.16 -2.06
CA PHE A 72 12.27 -4.34 -0.96
C PHE A 72 13.78 -4.52 -0.89
N SER A 73 14.52 -3.42 -0.87
CA SER A 73 15.97 -3.43 -0.72
C SER A 73 16.35 -2.66 0.53
N PHE A 74 17.05 -3.32 1.43
CA PHE A 74 17.52 -2.76 2.70
C PHE A 74 18.96 -2.28 2.55
N THR A 75 19.21 -1.04 2.96
CA THR A 75 20.52 -0.40 2.89
C THR A 75 20.78 0.36 4.18
N ILE A 76 21.98 0.23 4.72
CA ILE A 76 22.44 1.02 5.86
C ILE A 76 23.15 2.25 5.30
N LEU A 77 22.64 3.43 5.63
CA LEU A 77 23.27 4.68 5.23
C LEU A 77 24.44 4.98 6.19
N PRO A 78 25.61 5.36 5.67
CA PRO A 78 26.74 5.74 6.51
C PRO A 78 26.42 7.00 7.31
N ILE A 79 26.78 6.99 8.59
CA ILE A 79 26.62 8.15 9.49
C ILE A 79 27.81 9.09 9.26
N MET A 80 27.54 10.32 8.81
CA MET A 80 28.55 11.38 8.68
C MET A 80 28.71 12.12 10.01
N HIS A 81 29.61 11.64 10.87
CA HIS A 81 30.03 12.40 12.05
C HIS A 81 31.30 13.20 11.73
N GLY A 82 31.17 14.52 11.60
CA GLY A 82 32.17 15.54 11.95
C GLY A 82 33.60 15.51 11.37
N GLN A 83 33.99 14.52 10.58
CA GLN A 83 35.35 14.41 10.04
C GLN A 83 35.34 14.52 8.52
N GLU A 84 36.07 15.52 8.01
CA GLU A 84 36.45 15.69 6.62
C GLU A 84 36.99 14.37 6.05
N MET A 85 36.18 13.65 5.27
CA MET A 85 36.59 12.36 4.74
C MET A 85 36.21 12.19 3.27
N ARG A 86 37.14 11.53 2.56
CA ARG A 86 37.37 11.63 1.11
C ARG A 86 36.20 11.10 0.28
N PRO A 87 35.80 11.79 -0.82
CA PRO A 87 34.58 11.51 -1.60
C PRO A 87 34.58 10.20 -2.41
N ARG A 88 35.59 9.33 -2.30
CA ARG A 88 35.80 8.21 -3.25
C ARG A 88 35.32 6.83 -2.78
N GLN A 89 34.86 6.66 -1.53
CA GLN A 89 34.72 5.32 -0.96
C GLN A 89 33.52 5.09 -0.02
N GLN A 90 32.40 5.78 -0.23
CA GLN A 90 31.14 5.42 0.43
C GLN A 90 30.04 5.21 -0.59
N THR A 91 29.95 4.00 -1.13
CA THR A 91 28.74 3.54 -1.79
C THR A 91 27.95 2.71 -0.77
N SER A 92 26.80 3.19 -0.35
CA SER A 92 25.89 2.40 0.47
C SER A 92 25.43 1.19 -0.34
N SER A 93 25.85 -0.01 0.05
CA SER A 93 25.46 -1.26 -0.60
C SER A 93 24.11 -1.77 -0.08
N VAL A 94 23.36 -2.44 -0.95
CA VAL A 94 22.16 -3.17 -0.55
C VAL A 94 22.60 -4.36 0.30
N GLN A 95 22.17 -4.39 1.56
CA GLN A 95 22.52 -5.42 2.54
C GLN A 95 21.61 -6.65 2.42
N ALA A 96 20.34 -6.43 2.12
CA ALA A 96 19.36 -7.50 1.97
C ALA A 96 18.30 -7.10 0.94
N THR A 97 17.67 -8.09 0.33
CA THR A 97 16.53 -7.88 -0.56
C THR A 97 15.50 -8.98 -0.35
N VAL A 98 14.23 -8.61 -0.38
CA VAL A 98 13.09 -9.53 -0.28
C VAL A 98 12.01 -9.12 -1.28
N PHE A 99 11.22 -10.09 -1.72
CA PHE A 99 10.08 -9.88 -2.61
C PHE A 99 8.79 -10.09 -1.83
N SER A 100 7.76 -9.29 -2.14
CA SER A 100 6.41 -9.54 -1.64
C SER A 100 5.80 -10.80 -2.27
N GLU A 101 4.65 -11.20 -1.77
CA GLU A 101 3.72 -12.01 -2.56
C GLU A 101 3.19 -11.22 -3.77
N HIS A 102 2.64 -11.93 -4.74
CA HIS A 102 2.00 -11.34 -5.91
C HIS A 102 0.74 -10.58 -5.49
N PHE A 103 0.53 -9.39 -6.06
CA PHE A 103 -0.69 -8.63 -5.88
C PHE A 103 -1.19 -8.07 -7.21
N THR A 104 -2.50 -7.86 -7.29
CA THR A 104 -3.16 -7.40 -8.52
C THR A 104 -3.60 -5.95 -8.38
N ILE A 105 -3.24 -5.15 -9.38
CA ILE A 105 -3.77 -3.80 -9.59
C ILE A 105 -4.96 -3.92 -10.54
N TYR A 106 -6.12 -3.49 -10.05
CA TYR A 106 -7.39 -3.58 -10.77
C TYR A 106 -7.74 -2.25 -11.42
N THR A 107 -8.52 -2.31 -12.51
CA THR A 107 -9.33 -1.15 -12.91
C THR A 107 -10.34 -0.79 -11.83
N ALA A 108 -10.83 0.45 -11.86
CA ALA A 108 -11.91 0.90 -10.98
C ALA A 108 -13.16 -0.01 -11.03
N LYS A 109 -13.48 -0.61 -12.19
CA LYS A 109 -14.64 -1.49 -12.36
C LYS A 109 -14.46 -2.88 -11.74
N ARG A 110 -13.23 -3.39 -11.69
CA ARG A 110 -12.92 -4.73 -11.18
C ARG A 110 -12.35 -4.70 -9.76
N PHE A 111 -12.22 -3.51 -9.17
CA PHE A 111 -11.63 -3.35 -7.86
C PHE A 111 -12.55 -3.97 -6.78
N PRO A 112 -12.08 -4.96 -6.00
CA PRO A 112 -12.92 -5.65 -5.00
C PRO A 112 -13.23 -4.79 -3.77
N GLY A 113 -12.72 -3.57 -3.69
CA GLY A 113 -12.79 -2.71 -2.52
C GLY A 113 -11.54 -2.78 -1.66
N MET A 114 -11.42 -1.82 -0.74
CA MET A 114 -10.31 -1.78 0.22
C MET A 114 -10.57 -2.77 1.35
N THR A 115 -9.54 -3.52 1.75
CA THR A 115 -9.58 -4.32 2.96
C THR A 115 -9.50 -3.44 4.21
N GLY A 116 -10.06 -3.93 5.33
CA GLY A 116 -9.88 -3.31 6.62
C GLY A 116 -8.43 -3.37 7.09
N SER A 117 -8.05 -2.50 8.03
CA SER A 117 -6.72 -2.55 8.63
C SER A 117 -6.53 -3.86 9.40
N THR A 118 -5.38 -4.50 9.19
CA THR A 118 -4.99 -5.71 9.93
C THR A 118 -4.71 -5.39 11.39
N GLU A 119 -4.69 -6.41 12.25
CA GLU A 119 -4.32 -6.26 13.66
C GLU A 119 -2.91 -5.68 13.83
N LEU A 120 -1.95 -6.18 13.03
CA LEU A 120 -0.59 -5.65 13.01
C LEU A 120 -0.57 -4.15 12.65
N SER A 121 -1.33 -3.73 11.63
CA SER A 121 -1.40 -2.30 11.29
C SER A 121 -1.96 -1.44 12.41
N LYS A 122 -2.95 -1.93 13.17
CA LYS A 122 -3.53 -1.22 14.32
C LYS A 122 -2.51 -1.05 15.44
N ILE A 123 -1.89 -2.15 15.88
CA ILE A 123 -0.89 -2.14 16.97
C ILE A 123 0.32 -1.26 16.63
N LEU A 124 0.79 -1.29 15.39
CA LEU A 124 1.91 -0.43 14.98
C LEU A 124 1.48 1.04 14.91
N ALA A 125 0.24 1.33 14.48
CA ALA A 125 -0.29 2.70 14.45
C ALA A 125 -0.47 3.28 15.85
N ASP A 126 -0.93 2.48 16.81
CA ASP A 126 -1.09 2.87 18.21
C ASP A 126 0.26 3.25 18.87
N GLN A 127 1.37 2.72 18.35
CA GLN A 127 2.73 3.04 18.76
C GLN A 127 3.33 4.26 18.02
N GLY A 128 2.52 4.98 17.23
CA GLY A 128 2.91 6.21 16.54
C GLY A 128 3.39 6.02 15.09
N LEU A 129 3.34 4.81 14.53
CA LEU A 129 3.63 4.60 13.12
C LEU A 129 2.48 5.15 12.27
N ARG A 130 2.77 6.06 11.33
CA ARG A 130 1.74 6.79 10.56
C ARG A 130 1.08 5.91 9.48
N ILE A 131 0.25 4.96 9.88
CA ILE A 131 -0.52 4.08 8.99
C ILE A 131 -2.01 4.49 9.01
N PRO A 132 -2.64 4.75 7.85
CA PRO A 132 -4.06 5.01 7.78
C PRO A 132 -4.89 3.81 8.25
N LEU A 133 -5.74 4.01 9.27
CA LEU A 133 -6.63 2.98 9.79
C LEU A 133 -7.99 3.01 9.08
N ARG A 134 -8.43 1.85 8.58
CA ARG A 134 -9.74 1.65 7.96
C ARG A 134 -10.52 0.59 8.74
N LYS A 135 -11.80 0.87 8.98
CA LYS A 135 -12.74 -0.12 9.54
C LYS A 135 -13.16 -1.10 8.43
N GLU A 136 -13.42 -2.34 8.79
CA GLU A 136 -13.94 -3.33 7.84
C GLU A 136 -15.28 -2.85 7.26
N PRO A 137 -15.51 -3.08 5.95
CA PRO A 137 -16.83 -2.83 5.38
C PRO A 137 -17.81 -3.79 6.04
N ARG A 138 -18.80 -3.24 6.76
CA ARG A 138 -19.92 -4.05 7.27
C ARG A 138 -20.61 -4.66 6.06
N VAL A 139 -20.58 -5.99 5.96
CA VAL A 139 -21.47 -6.72 5.04
C VAL A 139 -22.88 -6.46 5.56
N SER A 140 -23.54 -5.42 5.03
CA SER A 140 -24.95 -5.18 5.27
C SER A 140 -25.71 -6.32 4.57
N GLY A 141 -25.83 -7.44 5.30
CA GLY A 141 -26.69 -8.54 4.92
C GLY A 141 -28.09 -7.99 4.73
N ASN A 142 -28.60 -8.17 3.52
CA ASN A 142 -29.96 -7.88 3.12
C ASN A 142 -30.93 -8.78 3.92
N SER A 143 -31.20 -8.43 5.18
CA SER A 143 -32.28 -9.05 5.96
C SER A 143 -33.60 -8.41 5.55
N ARG A 144 -34.14 -9.02 4.50
CA ARG A 144 -35.53 -9.15 4.10
C ARG A 144 -36.57 -8.48 5.02
N ARG A 145 -37.42 -7.69 4.38
CA ARG A 145 -38.84 -7.46 4.71
C ARG A 145 -39.47 -8.65 5.43
N ALA A 146 -40.06 -8.45 6.61
CA ALA A 146 -41.33 -9.03 7.07
C ALA A 146 -41.55 -8.77 8.56
N SER A 147 -42.44 -7.83 8.89
CA SER A 147 -43.45 -7.95 9.95
C SER A 147 -44.14 -6.59 10.11
N ASP A 148 -44.92 -6.24 9.10
CA ASP A 148 -46.12 -5.44 9.33
C ASP A 148 -47.21 -6.44 9.71
N SER A 149 -47.63 -6.40 10.97
CA SER A 149 -48.85 -7.06 11.44
C SER A 149 -49.45 -6.19 12.53
N SER A 150 -50.15 -5.15 12.07
CA SER A 150 -51.18 -4.48 12.85
C SER A 150 -52.44 -5.34 12.92
N GLN A 151 -53.15 -5.24 14.06
CA GLN A 151 -54.50 -5.72 14.37
C GLN A 151 -54.64 -7.17 14.88
N ASN A 152 -54.90 -7.32 16.19
CA ASN A 152 -56.27 -7.66 16.60
C ASN A 152 -56.55 -7.21 18.05
N GLN A 153 -57.59 -6.40 18.23
CA GLN A 153 -58.21 -6.11 19.52
C GLN A 153 -59.07 -7.31 19.94
N SER A 154 -58.96 -7.73 21.20
CA SER A 154 -60.04 -8.43 21.88
C SER A 154 -59.97 -8.11 23.38
N GLN A 155 -61.04 -7.47 23.82
CA GLN A 155 -61.42 -7.20 25.20
C GLN A 155 -61.41 -8.48 26.05
N SER A 156 -60.96 -8.35 27.30
CA SER A 156 -61.61 -9.00 28.43
C SER A 156 -61.40 -8.15 29.67
N GLN A 157 -62.51 -7.59 30.16
CA GLN A 157 -62.65 -6.91 31.45
C GLN A 157 -62.22 -7.86 32.58
N HIS A 158 -61.41 -7.35 33.51
CA HIS A 158 -61.21 -7.97 34.81
C HIS A 158 -62.01 -7.15 35.82
N ASP A 159 -63.21 -7.61 36.12
CA ASP A 159 -63.86 -7.36 37.40
C ASP A 159 -63.05 -8.08 38.48
N VAL A 160 -62.61 -7.35 39.49
CA VAL A 160 -62.14 -7.91 40.76
C VAL A 160 -63.06 -7.35 41.82
N GLU A 161 -64.01 -8.19 42.22
CA GLU A 161 -64.89 -7.98 43.36
C GLU A 161 -64.06 -7.84 44.65
N MET A 162 -64.56 -6.94 45.49
CA MET A 162 -64.11 -6.64 46.84
C MET A 162 -64.79 -7.64 47.81
N GLU A 163 -64.24 -7.79 49.03
CA GLU A 163 -64.76 -8.56 50.19
C GLU A 163 -64.28 -10.05 50.21
N ASP A 164 -63.84 -10.67 51.31
CA ASP A 164 -63.88 -10.39 52.75
C ASP A 164 -62.83 -11.24 53.51
N GLU A 165 -62.64 -10.90 54.80
CA GLU A 165 -61.79 -11.49 55.89
C GLU A 165 -60.31 -11.08 56.04
#